data_AF-A0A7S3QNS3-F1
#
_entry.id   AF-A0A7S3QNS3-F1
#
_cell.length_a   1.000
_cell.length_b   1.000
_cell.length_c   1.000
_cell.angle_alpha   90.00
_cell.angle_beta   90.00
_cell.angle_gamma   90.00
#
_symmetry.space_group_name_H-M   'P 1'
#
loop_
_entity.id
_entity.type
_entity.pdbx_description
1 polymer ?
#
loop_
_entity_poly.entity_id
_entity_poly.type
_entity_poly.pdbx_seq_one_letter_code
_entity_poly.pdbx_strand_id
1 'polypeptide(L)'
;MSKLCTCLNFVCHRPAKLPKVKTEAEKALSAVNSLESLEILGKLLYNAAVQPKEEKFRKIKLSNNKIKQTITDVPEALNLLLTWGWERETSEGEEFLAIPVGKYVSMKDVRLIEDQKNEARKQAHKETVAALRAKA
;
A
#
# COMPACT_ATOMS: atom_id res chain seq x y z
N MET A 1 -15.10 -17.91 59.95
CA MET A 1 -16.17 -17.03 59.42
C MET A 1 -15.50 -15.91 58.63
N SER A 2 -15.11 -16.16 57.38
CA SER A 2 -15.90 -15.86 56.18
C SER A 2 -16.24 -14.38 56.02
N LYS A 3 -15.36 -13.63 55.34
CA LYS A 3 -15.78 -12.59 54.42
C LYS A 3 -14.94 -12.69 53.14
N LEU A 4 -15.63 -13.12 52.09
CA LEU A 4 -15.24 -12.95 50.70
C LEU A 4 -14.94 -11.46 50.45
N CYS A 5 -13.87 -11.16 49.71
CA CYS A 5 -13.84 -9.97 48.88
C CYS A 5 -13.19 -10.32 47.54
N THR A 6 -14.09 -10.62 46.61
CA THR A 6 -13.85 -10.95 45.21
C THR A 6 -13.52 -9.66 44.45
N CYS A 7 -12.25 -9.28 44.36
CA CYS A 7 -11.81 -8.29 43.37
C CYS A 7 -11.41 -9.03 42.09
N LEU A 8 -12.41 -9.21 41.22
CA LEU A 8 -12.22 -9.44 39.79
C LEU A 8 -11.36 -8.31 39.21
N ASN A 9 -10.04 -8.51 39.20
CA ASN A 9 -9.13 -7.72 38.39
C ASN A 9 -9.33 -8.13 36.92
N PHE A 10 -10.39 -7.61 36.31
CA PHE A 10 -10.41 -7.42 34.87
C PHE A 10 -9.33 -6.38 34.55
N VAL A 11 -8.10 -6.86 34.34
CA VAL A 11 -7.09 -6.09 33.64
C VAL A 11 -7.67 -5.83 32.25
N CYS A 12 -8.23 -4.64 32.07
CA CYS A 12 -8.55 -4.08 30.78
C CYS A 12 -7.24 -3.99 30.00
N HIS A 13 -6.94 -5.06 29.24
CA HIS A 13 -5.80 -5.13 28.36
C HIS A 13 -6.00 -4.06 27.28
N ARG A 14 -5.48 -2.85 27.53
CA ARG A 14 -5.29 -1.83 26.51
C ARG A 14 -4.07 -2.30 25.72
N PRO A 15 -4.21 -2.86 24.51
CA PRO A 15 -3.05 -3.29 23.77
C PRO A 15 -2.18 -2.06 23.55
N ALA A 16 -0.95 -2.09 24.06
CA ALA A 16 0.05 -1.10 23.74
C ALA A 16 0.15 -1.07 22.21
N LYS A 17 -0.14 0.08 21.60
CA LYS A 17 0.21 0.32 20.20
C LYS A 17 1.73 0.36 20.16
N LEU A 18 2.34 -0.81 19.98
CA LEU A 18 3.75 -0.91 19.67
C LEU A 18 4.04 0.03 18.50
N PRO A 19 5.05 0.90 18.58
CA PRO A 19 5.44 1.71 17.45
C PRO A 19 5.80 0.76 16.31
N LYS A 20 5.00 0.77 15.24
CA LYS A 20 5.25 -0.06 14.07
C LYS A 20 6.59 0.39 13.49
N VAL A 21 7.59 -0.49 13.53
CA VAL A 21 8.85 -0.28 12.81
C VAL A 21 8.45 -0.14 11.35
N LYS A 22 8.72 1.03 10.76
CA LYS A 22 8.37 1.30 9.37
C LYS A 22 9.15 0.30 8.53
N THR A 23 8.42 -0.62 7.93
CA THR A 23 8.94 -1.61 7.00
C THR A 23 9.57 -0.85 5.82
N GLU A 24 10.59 -1.40 5.18
CA GLU A 24 11.26 -0.76 4.03
C GLU A 24 10.25 -0.35 2.94
N ALA A 25 9.19 -1.16 2.77
CA ALA A 25 8.04 -0.87 1.93
C ALA A 25 7.26 0.40 2.32
N GLU A 26 7.07 0.67 3.62
CA GLU A 26 6.38 1.88 4.10
C GLU A 26 7.22 3.15 3.87
N LYS A 27 8.55 3.03 3.93
CA LYS A 27 9.45 4.14 3.59
C LYS A 27 9.42 4.45 2.10
N ALA A 28 9.46 3.42 1.25
CA ALA A 28 9.29 3.57 -0.20
C ALA A 28 7.91 4.16 -0.55
N LEU A 29 6.85 3.74 0.15
CA LEU A 29 5.50 4.26 -0.06
C LEU A 29 5.38 5.76 0.26
N SER A 30 6.08 6.22 1.31
CA SER A 30 6.11 7.65 1.66
C SER A 30 6.84 8.53 0.63
N ALA A 31 7.64 7.94 -0.26
CA ALA A 31 8.31 8.66 -1.34
C ALA A 31 7.40 8.88 -2.57
N VAL A 32 6.33 8.10 -2.72
CA VAL A 32 5.40 8.22 -3.83
C VAL A 32 4.39 9.33 -3.53
N ASN A 33 4.62 10.52 -4.10
CA ASN A 33 3.74 11.69 -3.92
C ASN A 33 2.59 11.76 -4.94
N SER A 34 2.57 10.91 -5.97
CA SER A 34 1.54 10.95 -7.01
C SER A 34 0.28 10.17 -6.59
N LEU A 35 -0.84 10.88 -6.46
CA LEU A 35 -2.15 10.29 -6.13
C LEU A 35 -2.61 9.24 -7.14
N GLU A 36 -2.36 9.50 -8.44
CA GLU A 36 -2.74 8.59 -9.52
C GLU A 36 -1.96 7.28 -9.45
N SER A 37 -0.68 7.38 -9.11
CA SER A 37 0.20 6.21 -8.96
C SER A 37 -0.20 5.36 -7.76
N LEU A 38 -0.51 6.00 -6.62
CA LEU A 38 -1.01 5.30 -5.43
C LEU A 38 -2.35 4.60 -5.71
N GLU A 39 -3.24 5.21 -6.49
CA GLU A 39 -4.53 4.61 -6.82
C GLU A 39 -4.37 3.37 -7.72
N ILE A 40 -3.50 3.42 -8.72
CA ILE A 40 -3.24 2.28 -9.61
C ILE A 40 -2.55 1.16 -8.82
N LEU A 41 -1.53 1.48 -8.01
CA LEU A 41 -0.85 0.51 -7.15
C LEU A 41 -1.82 -0.18 -6.20
N GLY A 42 -2.71 0.57 -5.55
CA GLY A 42 -3.73 0.03 -4.65
C GLY A 42 -4.66 -0.98 -5.35
N LYS A 43 -5.12 -0.64 -6.56
CA LYS A 43 -5.97 -1.54 -7.37
C LYS A 43 -5.23 -2.81 -7.79
N LEU A 44 -3.97 -2.69 -8.22
CA LEU A 44 -3.17 -3.84 -8.64
C LEU A 44 -2.93 -4.82 -7.50
N LEU A 45 -2.51 -4.32 -6.34
CA LEU A 45 -2.28 -5.17 -5.17
C LEU A 45 -3.58 -5.72 -4.60
N TYR A 46 -4.67 -4.95 -4.61
CA TYR A 46 -5.98 -5.46 -4.21
C TYR A 46 -6.40 -6.64 -5.09
N ASN A 47 -6.29 -6.50 -6.41
CA ASN A 47 -6.64 -7.59 -7.32
C ASN A 47 -5.74 -8.82 -7.12
N ALA A 48 -4.43 -8.61 -6.94
CA ALA A 48 -3.48 -9.69 -6.65
C ALA A 48 -3.75 -10.38 -5.30
N ALA A 49 -4.19 -9.64 -4.29
CA ALA A 49 -4.49 -10.16 -2.95
C ALA A 49 -5.85 -10.88 -2.88
N VAL A 50 -6.88 -10.37 -3.57
CA VAL A 50 -8.24 -10.93 -3.55
C VAL A 50 -8.34 -12.16 -4.44
N GLN A 51 -7.71 -12.12 -5.62
CA GLN A 51 -7.74 -13.21 -6.59
C GLN A 51 -6.33 -13.73 -6.87
N PRO A 52 -5.67 -14.32 -5.86
CA PRO A 52 -4.33 -14.82 -6.04
C PRO A 52 -4.29 -16.01 -7.01
N LYS A 53 -5.42 -16.64 -7.37
CA LYS A 53 -5.44 -17.80 -8.29
C LYS A 53 -5.43 -17.43 -9.76
N GLU A 54 -5.77 -16.20 -10.11
CA GLU A 54 -5.84 -15.76 -11.50
C GLU A 54 -4.47 -15.23 -11.97
N GLU A 55 -3.89 -15.89 -12.97
CA GLU A 55 -2.59 -15.52 -13.53
C GLU A 55 -2.57 -14.12 -14.16
N LYS A 56 -3.72 -13.65 -14.63
CA LYS A 56 -3.91 -12.30 -15.17
C LYS A 56 -3.67 -11.19 -14.12
N PHE A 57 -3.90 -11.47 -12.83
CA PHE A 57 -3.62 -10.51 -11.75
C PHE A 57 -2.23 -10.71 -11.13
N ARG A 58 -1.59 -11.85 -11.43
CA ARG A 58 -0.18 -12.08 -11.08
C ARG A 58 0.79 -11.52 -12.10
N LYS A 59 0.37 -11.31 -13.36
CA LYS A 59 1.19 -10.77 -14.45
C LYS A 59 0.62 -9.44 -14.95
N ILE A 60 1.41 -8.38 -14.81
CA ILE A 60 1.10 -7.04 -15.29
C ILE A 60 1.93 -6.75 -16.52
N LYS A 61 1.29 -6.35 -17.62
CA LYS A 61 1.97 -5.81 -18.80
C LYS A 61 2.39 -4.36 -18.56
N LEU A 62 3.69 -4.06 -18.63
CA LEU A 62 4.17 -2.67 -18.58
C LEU A 62 3.87 -1.90 -19.88
N SER A 63 3.47 -2.59 -20.95
CA SER A 63 3.09 -1.99 -22.24
C SER A 63 1.80 -1.14 -22.18
N ASN A 64 1.00 -1.22 -21.10
CA ASN A 64 -0.17 -0.36 -20.96
C ASN A 64 0.27 1.08 -20.60
N ASN A 65 -0.10 2.06 -21.42
CA ASN A 65 0.27 3.48 -21.22
C ASN A 65 0.04 3.98 -19.79
N LYS A 66 -1.07 3.58 -19.15
CA LYS A 66 -1.37 4.00 -17.77
C LYS A 66 -0.38 3.41 -16.76
N ILE A 67 0.03 2.17 -16.97
CA ILE A 67 0.96 1.45 -16.09
C ILE A 67 2.37 1.98 -16.31
N LYS A 68 2.74 2.23 -17.58
CA LYS A 68 4.01 2.89 -17.91
C LYS A 68 4.13 4.25 -17.24
N GLN A 69 3.10 5.08 -17.34
CA GLN A 69 3.10 6.45 -16.77
C GLN A 69 3.13 6.51 -15.24
N THR A 70 2.58 5.49 -14.57
CA THR A 70 2.45 5.51 -13.10
C THR A 70 3.44 4.63 -12.38
N ILE A 71 4.01 3.63 -13.08
CA ILE A 71 4.95 2.68 -12.52
C ILE A 71 6.33 2.88 -13.14
N THR A 72 6.44 2.90 -14.47
CA THR A 72 7.75 3.05 -15.15
C THR A 72 8.32 4.47 -15.03
N ASP A 73 7.48 5.50 -15.15
CA ASP A 73 7.92 6.90 -15.04
C ASP A 73 8.20 7.32 -13.59
N VAL A 74 7.74 6.54 -12.59
CA VAL A 74 7.94 6.79 -11.17
C VAL A 74 8.83 5.69 -10.59
N PRO A 75 10.16 5.87 -10.54
CA PRO A 75 11.09 4.81 -10.10
C PRO A 75 10.80 4.32 -8.68
N GLU A 76 10.23 5.16 -7.82
CA GLU A 76 9.80 4.82 -6.47
C GLU A 76 8.67 3.77 -6.47
N ALA A 77 7.74 3.83 -7.43
CA ALA A 77 6.65 2.88 -7.58
C ALA A 77 7.16 1.50 -8.03
N LEU A 78 8.14 1.47 -8.94
CA LEU A 78 8.83 0.23 -9.32
C LEU A 78 9.56 -0.39 -8.13
N ASN A 79 10.34 0.40 -7.39
CA ASN A 79 11.10 -0.08 -6.23
C ASN A 79 10.19 -0.67 -5.15
N LEU A 80 9.03 -0.07 -4.93
CA LEU A 80 8.01 -0.56 -4.02
C LEU A 80 7.47 -1.93 -4.43
N LEU A 81 7.14 -2.12 -5.72
CA LEU A 81 6.69 -3.43 -6.24
C LEU A 81 7.78 -4.49 -6.12
N LEU A 82 9.02 -4.16 -6.46
CA LEU A 82 10.18 -5.06 -6.30
C LEU A 82 10.37 -5.47 -4.83
N THR A 83 10.21 -4.52 -3.89
CA THR A 83 10.30 -4.78 -2.45
C THR A 83 9.19 -5.71 -1.96
N TRP A 84 7.98 -5.61 -2.52
CA TRP A 84 6.89 -6.54 -2.24
C TRP A 84 7.04 -7.90 -2.93
N GLY A 85 8.14 -8.12 -3.65
CA GLY A 85 8.48 -9.40 -4.26
C GLY A 85 7.89 -9.60 -5.64
N TRP A 86 7.50 -8.51 -6.33
CA TRP A 86 7.28 -8.54 -7.76
C TRP A 86 8.61 -8.61 -8.49
N GLU A 87 8.64 -9.31 -9.61
CA GLU A 87 9.84 -9.51 -10.43
C GLU A 87 9.55 -9.02 -11.85
N ARG A 88 10.56 -8.41 -12.48
CA ARG A 88 10.48 -7.99 -13.88
C ARG A 88 10.80 -9.19 -14.77
N GLU A 89 9.85 -9.58 -15.59
CA GLU A 89 9.96 -10.64 -16.58
C GLU A 89 9.91 -9.99 -17.97
N THR A 90 10.97 -10.14 -18.77
CA THR A 90 10.96 -9.68 -20.16
C THR A 90 10.66 -10.87 -21.06
N SER A 91 9.52 -10.85 -21.74
CA SER A 91 9.14 -11.90 -22.69
C SER A 91 8.82 -11.27 -24.03
N GLU A 92 9.43 -11.76 -25.11
CA GLU A 92 9.18 -11.31 -26.49
C GLU A 92 9.34 -9.79 -26.72
N GLY A 93 10.21 -9.12 -25.96
CA GLY A 93 10.43 -7.67 -26.07
C GLY A 93 9.40 -6.81 -25.34
N GLU A 94 8.40 -7.41 -24.70
CA GLU A 94 7.50 -6.74 -23.76
C GLU A 94 8.00 -6.95 -22.31
N GLU A 95 8.01 -5.87 -21.52
CA GLU A 95 8.31 -5.95 -20.09
C GLU A 95 7.03 -6.28 -19.31
N PHE A 96 7.12 -7.27 -18.43
CA PHE A 96 6.06 -7.69 -17.53
C PHE A 96 6.54 -7.61 -16.09
N LEU A 97 5.61 -7.35 -15.18
CA LEU A 97 5.80 -7.47 -13.74
C LEU A 97 5.00 -8.67 -13.26
N ALA A 98 5.68 -9.68 -12.74
CA ALA A 98 5.07 -10.93 -12.30
C ALA A 98 5.35 -11.20 -10.82
N ILE A 99 4.37 -11.77 -10.11
CA ILE A 99 4.60 -12.33 -8.78
C ILE A 99 5.07 -13.79 -8.96
N PRO A 100 6.24 -14.18 -8.44
CA PRO A 100 6.73 -15.56 -8.54
C PRO A 100 5.82 -16.51 -7.74
N VAL A 101 5.74 -17.76 -8.19
CA VAL A 101 4.96 -18.80 -7.52
C VAL A 101 5.47 -19.01 -6.08
N GLY A 102 4.58 -18.80 -5.11
CA GLY A 102 4.87 -18.96 -3.68
C GLY A 102 4.95 -17.64 -2.90
N LYS A 103 5.00 -16.49 -3.57
CA LYS A 103 4.83 -15.17 -2.93
C LYS A 103 3.37 -14.72 -3.06
N TYR A 104 2.84 -14.12 -1.99
CA TYR A 104 1.48 -13.58 -1.94
C TYR A 104 1.50 -12.19 -1.33
N VAL A 105 0.72 -11.29 -1.91
CA VAL A 105 0.48 -9.96 -1.35
C VAL A 105 -0.61 -10.08 -0.28
N SER A 106 -0.40 -9.47 0.88
CA SER A 106 -1.37 -9.50 1.97
C SER A 106 -2.30 -8.29 1.93
N MET A 107 -3.51 -8.43 2.46
CA MET A 107 -4.45 -7.30 2.62
C MET A 107 -3.92 -6.21 3.56
N LYS A 108 -2.89 -6.52 4.38
CA LYS A 108 -2.22 -5.49 5.20
C LYS A 108 -1.49 -4.48 4.31
N ASP A 109 -0.84 -4.96 3.26
CA ASP A 109 -0.10 -4.13 2.30
C ASP A 109 -1.03 -3.21 1.52
N VAL A 110 -2.18 -3.75 1.09
CA VAL A 110 -3.24 -2.97 0.43
C VAL A 110 -3.73 -1.85 1.35
N ARG A 111 -3.95 -2.16 2.64
CA ARG A 111 -4.41 -1.16 3.61
C ARG A 111 -3.39 -0.04 3.82
N LEU A 112 -2.08 -0.34 3.79
CA LEU A 112 -1.04 0.68 3.91
C LEU A 112 -1.10 1.69 2.76
N ILE A 113 -1.33 1.24 1.53
CA ILE A 113 -1.51 2.13 0.37
C ILE A 113 -2.78 2.96 0.50
N GLU A 114 -3.88 2.37 0.92
CA GLU A 114 -5.13 3.09 1.10
C GLU A 114 -5.02 4.17 2.19
N ASP A 115 -4.32 3.87 3.29
CA ASP A 115 -4.03 4.83 4.36
C ASP A 115 -3.16 5.99 3.82
N GLN A 116 -2.10 5.69 3.06
CA GLN A 116 -1.25 6.71 2.43
C GLN A 116 -2.02 7.57 1.43
N LYS A 117 -2.88 6.97 0.61
CA LYS A 117 -3.74 7.68 -0.34
C LYS A 117 -4.67 8.64 0.39
N ASN A 118 -5.23 8.22 1.54
CA ASN A 118 -6.12 9.07 2.33
C ASN A 118 -5.36 10.27 2.93
N GLU A 119 -4.15 10.06 3.45
CA GLU A 119 -3.32 11.16 3.93
C GLU A 119 -2.91 12.12 2.83
N ALA A 120 -2.52 11.61 1.64
CA ALA A 120 -2.19 12.45 0.49
C ALA A 120 -3.40 13.28 0.01
N ARG A 121 -4.60 12.69 -0.05
CA ARG A 121 -5.85 13.41 -0.36
C ARG A 121 -6.16 14.50 0.68
N LYS A 122 -5.94 14.19 1.96
CA LYS A 122 -6.15 15.15 3.06
C LYS A 122 -5.17 16.31 3.00
N GLN A 123 -3.92 16.08 2.62
CA GLN A 123 -2.92 17.13 2.41
C GLN A 123 -3.33 18.04 1.24
N ALA A 124 -3.66 17.47 0.08
CA ALA A 124 -4.14 18.24 -1.07
C ALA A 124 -5.39 19.10 -0.75
N HIS A 125 -6.32 18.55 0.04
CA HIS A 125 -7.50 19.30 0.48
C HIS A 125 -7.13 20.45 1.43
N LYS A 126 -6.24 20.23 2.40
CA LYS A 126 -5.77 21.28 3.31
C LYS A 126 -5.08 22.41 2.56
N GLU A 127 -4.23 22.09 1.59
CA GLU A 127 -3.55 23.07 0.73
C GLU A 127 -4.55 23.89 -0.07
N THR A 128 -5.55 23.25 -0.66
CA THR A 128 -6.62 23.94 -1.41
C THR A 128 -7.39 24.90 -0.51
N VAL A 129 -7.77 24.47 0.69
CA VAL A 129 -8.50 25.31 1.65
C VAL A 129 -7.63 26.46 2.16
N ALA A 130 -6.34 26.22 2.43
CA ALA A 130 -5.40 27.26 2.82
C ALA A 130 -5.22 28.31 1.71
N ALA A 131 -5.12 27.87 0.45
CA ALA A 131 -5.01 28.76 -0.71
C ALA A 131 -6.29 29.59 -0.92
N LEU A 132 -7.48 29.02 -0.68
CA LEU A 132 -8.74 29.76 -0.72
C LEU A 132 -8.82 30.81 0.41
N ARG A 133 -8.38 30.46 1.62
CA ARG A 133 -8.36 31.37 2.77
C ARG A 133 -7.35 32.50 2.61
N ALA A 134 -6.21 32.27 1.95
CA ALA A 134 -5.21 33.30 1.70
C ALA A 134 -5.62 34.31 0.60
N LYS A 135 -6.64 33.98 -0.20
CA LYS A 135 -7.18 34.84 -1.26
C LYS A 135 -8.41 35.64 -0.84
N ALA A 136 -8.96 35.38 0.35
CA ALA A 136 -10.10 36.06 0.94
C ALA A 136 -9.62 37.09 1.97
#